data_AF-A0A7L1K7A5-F1
#
_entry.id   AF-A0A7L1K7A5-F1
#
_cell.length_a   1.000
_cell.length_b   1.000
_cell.length_c   1.000
_cell.angle_alpha   90.00
_cell.angle_beta   90.00
_cell.angle_gamma   90.00
#
_symmetry.space_group_name_H-M   'P 1'
#
loop_
_entity.id
_entity.type
_entity.pdbx_description
1 polymer ?
#
loop_
_entity_poly.entity_id
_entity_poly.type
_entity_poly.pdbx_seq_one_letter_code
_entity_poly.pdbx_strand_id
1 'polypeptide(L)'
;TNSLTMIWKLFKQLSEDQQRYEKQLIFEHPTFVKLCQQLLRDARRMTRGDLVFSLHAVVNLGVPQNTLLVQTLVRVCQEKLNQLDNRCISVLATTLAGLDKDKNVSALQAGLQLLVEQRIPSIRDIFILQNLMKCLGKDVPVFLKKKLEMAVLKEIDHLTFPNALRVFLALVAMNYCSIPILNACSKKIQENVHDVSFRHLILILEACYSLQYRNVKLFSAVADYVNSTACLWDKRQIMLFLSAFETLGFRPSELMDVFAEKVTEDPEFLNLKNLLIVLRVYSRLNYIPRGQKHLFFETLHNCLNEYLPQISNTELLKAVYSLCMLGYLPHRAIDELLQKDSRDELLLSDDLYKEQKEVMIRAVKTCMELDRPSFTKPAFVLTEKSSSLVSLNLRKAQEALIELLGDENMFQQNVQLPYKYHIDFEIRMDSDRKKVLPISATDDHADSSVQRLAFLFVPLSAFCVGTTHPQGKLAMKKRHLNKLGYHVILVLNRKFQEMTKEDAVEFLKEKIYSENAFPFSEVTVQDSN
;
A
#
# COMPACT_ATOMS: atom_id res chain seq x y z
N THR A 1 24.37 36.56 15.27
CA THR A 1 23.03 35.96 15.42
C THR A 1 22.14 36.98 16.07
N ASN A 2 21.07 37.43 15.40
CA ASN A 2 20.16 38.41 15.98
C ASN A 2 19.33 37.82 17.15
N SER A 3 18.81 38.69 18.02
CA SER A 3 18.12 38.31 19.26
C SER A 3 16.88 37.44 19.02
N LEU A 4 16.11 37.69 17.95
CA LEU A 4 14.94 36.88 17.60
C LEU A 4 15.29 35.44 17.22
N THR A 5 16.38 35.28 16.47
CA THR A 5 16.88 33.94 16.10
C THR A 5 17.35 33.18 17.34
N MET A 6 17.94 33.89 18.32
CA MET A 6 18.33 33.28 19.60
C MET A 6 17.12 32.88 20.43
N ILE A 7 16.09 33.74 20.54
CA ILE A 7 14.82 33.42 21.20
C ILE A 7 14.21 32.15 20.58
N TRP A 8 14.09 32.10 19.25
CA TRP A 8 13.57 30.91 18.57
C TRP A 8 14.41 29.66 18.83
N LYS A 9 15.74 29.79 18.81
CA LYS A 9 16.65 28.66 19.07
C LYS A 9 16.46 28.07 20.46
N LEU A 10 16.32 28.94 21.48
CA LEU A 10 16.07 28.51 22.86
C LEU A 10 14.66 27.92 23.00
N PHE A 11 13.66 28.59 22.42
CA PHE A 11 12.28 28.12 22.43
C PHE A 11 12.12 26.71 21.85
N LYS A 12 12.79 26.43 20.73
CA LYS A 12 12.75 25.12 20.07
C LYS A 12 13.32 23.97 20.91
N GLN A 13 14.18 24.26 21.90
CA GLN A 13 14.76 23.24 22.77
C GLN A 13 13.83 22.82 23.92
N LEU A 14 12.73 23.54 24.12
CA LEU A 14 11.75 23.25 25.17
C LEU A 14 10.80 22.11 24.75
N SER A 15 10.27 21.40 25.75
CA SER A 15 9.18 20.43 25.56
C SER A 15 7.89 21.11 25.07
N GLU A 16 6.97 20.36 24.45
CA GLU A 16 5.71 20.93 23.92
C GLU A 16 4.87 21.64 25.00
N ASP A 17 4.83 21.10 26.22
CA ASP A 17 4.10 21.72 27.34
C ASP A 17 4.74 23.04 27.77
N GLN A 18 6.08 23.09 27.84
CA GLN A 18 6.82 24.31 28.15
C GLN A 18 6.67 25.36 27.04
N GLN A 19 6.66 24.95 25.77
CA GLN A 19 6.50 25.86 24.64
C GLN A 19 5.18 26.65 24.71
N ARG A 20 4.09 26.05 25.21
CA ARG A 20 2.80 26.76 25.34
C ARG A 20 2.89 27.91 26.32
N TYR A 21 3.45 27.66 27.50
CA TYR A 21 3.59 28.65 28.55
C TYR A 21 4.61 29.74 28.19
N GLU A 22 5.79 29.33 27.70
CA GLU A 22 6.85 30.26 27.29
C GLU A 22 6.42 31.15 26.13
N LYS A 23 5.60 30.64 25.21
CA LYS A 23 5.03 31.46 24.13
C LYS A 23 4.19 32.60 24.68
N GLN A 24 3.36 32.36 25.70
CA GLN A 24 2.57 33.42 26.31
C GLN A 24 3.47 34.48 26.95
N LEU A 25 4.48 34.05 27.74
CA LEU A 25 5.43 34.95 28.38
C LEU A 25 6.21 35.80 27.37
N ILE A 26 6.65 35.22 26.25
CA ILE A 26 7.36 35.96 25.20
C ILE A 26 6.49 37.09 24.64
N PHE A 27 5.20 36.83 24.40
CA PHE A 27 4.29 37.82 23.81
C PHE A 27 3.88 38.90 24.82
N GLU A 28 3.76 38.57 26.10
CA GLU A 28 3.47 39.51 27.18
C GLU A 28 4.67 40.39 27.54
N HIS A 29 5.89 39.95 27.22
CA HIS A 29 7.10 40.68 27.56
C HIS A 29 7.23 42.01 26.76
N PRO A 30 7.34 43.18 27.42
CA PRO A 30 7.31 44.49 26.75
C PRO A 30 8.45 44.71 25.75
N THR A 31 9.59 44.05 25.96
CA THR A 31 10.73 44.12 25.03
C THR A 31 10.47 43.38 23.71
N PHE A 32 9.58 42.39 23.68
CA PHE A 32 9.27 41.65 22.45
C PHE A 32 8.60 42.56 21.42
N VAL A 33 7.65 43.39 21.85
CA VAL A 33 7.01 44.40 20.98
C VAL A 33 8.03 45.39 20.44
N LYS A 34 8.95 45.89 21.29
CA LYS A 34 10.04 46.80 20.86
C LYS A 34 10.95 46.14 19.83
N LEU A 35 11.28 44.87 20.03
CA LEU A 35 12.09 44.06 19.12
C LEU A 35 11.40 43.87 17.76
N CYS A 36 10.10 43.58 17.75
CA CYS A 36 9.28 43.52 16.54
C CYS A 36 9.22 44.86 15.79
N GLN A 37 9.07 45.98 16.51
CA GLN A 37 9.06 47.32 15.92
C GLN A 37 10.42 47.69 15.32
N GLN A 38 11.52 47.36 16.01
CA GLN A 38 12.87 47.57 15.49
C GLN A 38 13.11 46.72 14.24
N LEU A 39 12.72 45.43 14.29
CA LEU A 39 12.83 44.54 13.14
C LEU A 39 12.06 45.08 11.92
N LEU A 40 10.86 45.62 12.13
CA LEU A 40 10.07 46.24 11.06
C LEU A 40 10.78 47.45 10.43
N ARG A 41 11.38 48.32 11.25
CA ARG A 41 12.11 49.52 10.78
C ARG A 41 13.39 49.16 10.04
N ASP A 42 14.12 48.17 10.53
CA ASP A 42 15.45 47.82 10.04
C ASP A 42 15.44 46.75 8.94
N ALA A 43 14.29 46.12 8.63
CA ALA A 43 14.15 44.99 7.71
C ALA A 43 14.95 45.14 6.41
N ARG A 44 14.88 46.31 5.76
CA ARG A 44 15.59 46.59 4.50
C ARG A 44 17.10 46.69 4.65
N ARG A 45 17.60 47.08 5.83
CA ARG A 45 19.03 47.22 6.15
C ARG A 45 19.67 45.93 6.67
N MET A 46 18.85 44.93 7.02
CA MET A 46 19.36 43.65 7.53
C MET A 46 20.21 42.90 6.52
N THR A 47 21.15 42.13 7.06
CA THR A 47 21.87 41.11 6.29
C THR A 47 20.87 40.05 5.78
N ARG A 48 21.21 39.38 4.69
CA ARG A 48 20.35 38.40 4.03
C ARG A 48 20.01 37.23 4.93
N GLY A 49 21.01 36.73 5.67
CA GLY A 49 20.83 35.69 6.67
C GLY A 49 19.91 36.15 7.78
N ASP A 50 20.24 37.28 8.44
CA ASP A 50 19.44 37.77 9.56
C ASP A 50 17.99 38.02 9.16
N LEU A 51 17.73 38.51 7.95
CA LEU A 51 16.38 38.71 7.42
C LEU A 51 15.59 37.40 7.34
N VAL A 52 16.13 36.38 6.67
CA VAL A 52 15.45 35.09 6.47
C VAL A 52 15.26 34.35 7.79
N PHE A 53 16.29 34.32 8.65
CA PHE A 53 16.19 33.67 9.96
C PHE A 53 15.24 34.42 10.91
N SER A 54 15.13 35.75 10.79
CA SER A 54 14.13 36.52 11.55
C SER A 54 12.71 36.23 11.09
N LEU A 55 12.48 36.18 9.77
CA LEU A 55 11.17 35.77 9.24
C LEU A 55 10.80 34.37 9.74
N HIS A 56 11.73 33.42 9.66
CA HIS A 56 11.54 32.06 10.16
C HIS A 56 11.22 32.05 11.66
N ALA A 57 11.98 32.77 12.48
CA ALA A 57 11.76 32.85 13.91
C ALA A 57 10.39 33.45 14.26
N VAL A 58 10.04 34.59 13.66
CA VAL A 58 8.78 35.30 13.93
C VAL A 58 7.56 34.44 13.58
N VAL A 59 7.60 33.76 12.43
CA VAL A 59 6.52 32.84 12.00
C VAL A 59 6.40 31.65 12.96
N ASN A 60 7.50 30.99 13.30
CA ASN A 60 7.45 29.79 14.15
C ASN A 60 7.21 30.10 15.64
N LEU A 61 7.53 31.30 16.11
CA LEU A 61 7.09 31.79 17.42
C LEU A 61 5.57 32.05 17.44
N GLY A 62 4.91 32.06 16.27
CA GLY A 62 3.46 32.17 16.14
C GLY A 62 2.96 33.60 16.01
N VAL A 63 3.79 34.53 15.54
CA VAL A 63 3.31 35.86 15.16
C VAL A 63 2.40 35.72 13.93
N PRO A 64 1.16 36.25 13.96
CA PRO A 64 0.20 36.03 12.88
C PRO A 64 0.69 36.56 11.51
N GLN A 65 0.42 35.79 10.46
CA GLN A 65 0.85 36.09 9.09
C GLN A 65 0.33 37.42 8.54
N ASN A 66 -0.86 37.84 8.96
CA ASN A 66 -1.49 39.09 8.51
C ASN A 66 -0.87 40.35 9.15
N THR A 67 0.08 40.21 10.08
CA THR A 67 0.76 41.36 10.67
C THR A 67 1.63 42.09 9.66
N LEU A 68 1.73 43.41 9.82
CA LEU A 68 2.62 44.24 9.00
C LEU A 68 4.07 43.74 9.06
N LEU A 69 4.53 43.28 10.23
CA LEU A 69 5.86 42.72 10.40
C LEU A 69 6.13 41.54 9.46
N VAL A 70 5.29 40.50 9.52
CA VAL A 70 5.49 39.30 8.68
C VAL A 70 5.40 39.66 7.20
N GLN A 71 4.42 40.47 6.80
CA GLN A 71 4.24 40.87 5.41
C GLN A 71 5.41 41.73 4.89
N THR A 72 5.96 42.62 5.71
CA THR A 72 7.15 43.39 5.35
C THR A 72 8.37 42.48 5.19
N LEU A 73 8.61 41.54 6.10
CA LEU A 73 9.72 40.60 5.99
C LEU A 73 9.61 39.71 4.75
N VAL A 74 8.41 39.21 4.43
CA VAL A 74 8.14 38.45 3.20
C VAL A 74 8.50 39.29 1.97
N ARG A 75 8.07 40.55 1.92
CA ARG A 75 8.39 41.45 0.79
C ARG A 75 9.88 41.76 0.68
N VAL A 76 10.57 42.04 1.78
CA VAL A 76 12.02 42.29 1.72
C VAL A 76 12.78 41.02 1.33
N CYS A 77 12.34 39.83 1.77
CA CYS A 77 12.87 38.55 1.30
C CYS A 77 12.69 38.39 -0.22
N GLN A 78 11.55 38.82 -0.77
CA GLN A 78 11.30 38.84 -2.21
C GLN A 78 12.23 39.80 -2.96
N GLU A 79 12.40 41.03 -2.47
CA GLU A 79 13.32 42.02 -3.06
C GLU A 79 14.78 41.52 -3.09
N LYS A 80 15.20 40.79 -2.05
CA LYS A 80 16.59 40.29 -1.90
C LYS A 80 16.79 38.84 -2.37
N LEU A 81 15.78 38.21 -2.95
CA LEU A 81 15.73 36.77 -3.21
C LEU A 81 16.94 36.25 -3.99
N ASN A 82 17.30 36.90 -5.09
CA ASN A 82 18.42 36.50 -5.97
C ASN A 82 19.78 36.50 -5.27
N GLN A 83 19.89 37.13 -4.11
CA GLN A 83 21.13 37.30 -3.38
C GLN A 83 21.28 36.33 -2.19
N LEU A 84 20.23 35.55 -1.88
CA LEU A 84 20.23 34.58 -0.79
C LEU A 84 21.19 33.42 -1.09
N ASP A 85 21.87 32.89 -0.08
CA ASP A 85 22.67 31.67 -0.23
C ASP A 85 21.79 30.40 -0.17
N ASN A 86 22.37 29.22 -0.43
CA ASN A 86 21.63 27.96 -0.45
C ASN A 86 20.97 27.64 0.91
N ARG A 87 21.61 28.04 2.01
CA ARG A 87 21.09 27.84 3.37
C ARG A 87 19.86 28.72 3.61
N CYS A 88 19.93 29.99 3.25
CA CYS A 88 18.82 30.93 3.33
C CYS A 88 17.65 30.48 2.43
N ILE A 89 17.92 30.04 1.21
CA ILE A 89 16.91 29.47 0.29
C ILE A 89 16.19 28.28 0.94
N SER A 90 16.94 27.37 1.58
CA SER A 90 16.38 26.22 2.28
C SER A 90 15.47 26.62 3.45
N VAL A 91 15.93 27.53 4.31
CA VAL A 91 15.16 28.03 5.47
C VAL A 91 13.93 28.81 5.03
N LEU A 92 14.06 29.61 3.97
CA LEU A 92 12.95 30.35 3.39
C LEU A 92 11.89 29.39 2.85
N ALA A 93 12.28 28.33 2.14
CA ALA A 93 11.36 27.30 1.67
C ALA A 93 10.55 26.67 2.81
N THR A 94 11.23 26.27 3.91
CA THR A 94 10.57 25.73 5.10
C THR A 94 9.59 26.72 5.72
N THR A 95 9.96 28.00 5.79
CA THR A 95 9.10 29.03 6.37
C THR A 95 7.85 29.24 5.53
N LEU A 96 7.99 29.31 4.20
CA LEU A 96 6.88 29.52 3.29
C LEU A 96 5.95 28.31 3.20
N ALA A 97 6.43 27.10 3.47
CA ALA A 97 5.59 25.90 3.50
C ALA A 97 4.60 25.89 4.69
N GLY A 98 4.90 26.62 5.76
CA GLY A 98 4.02 26.75 6.94
C GLY A 98 3.11 27.97 6.93
N LEU A 99 3.14 28.79 5.87
CA LEU A 99 2.30 29.98 5.72
C LEU A 99 1.11 29.72 4.79
N ASP A 100 -0.02 30.36 5.10
CA ASP A 100 -1.20 30.35 4.24
C ASP A 100 -0.92 31.09 2.92
N LYS A 101 -1.64 30.70 1.87
CA LYS A 101 -1.49 31.31 0.55
C LYS A 101 -2.10 32.71 0.53
N ASP A 102 -1.25 33.73 0.41
CA ASP A 102 -1.63 35.10 0.07
C ASP A 102 -0.85 35.60 -1.15
N LYS A 103 -1.12 36.85 -1.58
CA LYS A 103 -0.46 37.44 -2.78
C LYS A 103 1.06 37.54 -2.62
N ASN A 104 1.56 37.92 -1.44
CA ASN A 104 2.99 38.11 -1.21
C ASN A 104 3.71 36.77 -1.04
N VAL A 105 3.11 35.83 -0.28
CA VAL A 105 3.64 34.47 -0.08
C VAL A 105 3.67 33.72 -1.41
N SER A 106 2.61 33.79 -2.22
CA SER A 106 2.55 33.12 -3.52
C SER A 106 3.58 33.69 -4.50
N ALA A 107 3.74 35.03 -4.54
CA ALA A 107 4.75 35.66 -5.38
C ALA A 107 6.18 35.28 -4.97
N LEU A 108 6.46 35.22 -3.67
CA LEU A 108 7.75 34.79 -3.16
C LEU A 108 8.01 33.30 -3.41
N GLN A 109 7.01 32.43 -3.24
CA GLN A 109 7.11 31.01 -3.57
C GLN A 109 7.40 30.79 -5.07
N ALA A 110 6.73 31.52 -5.97
CA ALA A 110 7.00 31.46 -7.41
C ALA A 110 8.42 31.93 -7.74
N GLY A 111 8.86 33.06 -7.18
CA GLY A 111 10.23 33.53 -7.33
C GLY A 111 11.25 32.51 -6.80
N LEU A 112 10.98 31.90 -5.65
CA LEU A 112 11.84 30.90 -5.04
C LEU A 112 11.97 29.66 -5.92
N GLN A 113 10.88 29.20 -6.55
CA GLN A 113 10.91 28.07 -7.48
C GLN A 113 11.81 28.37 -8.70
N LEU A 114 11.69 29.57 -9.28
CA LEU A 114 12.54 29.99 -10.41
C LEU A 114 14.03 30.07 -10.00
N LEU A 115 14.32 30.61 -8.81
CA LEU A 115 15.69 30.69 -8.31
C LEU A 115 16.27 29.30 -8.03
N VAL A 116 15.48 28.43 -7.40
CA VAL A 116 15.86 27.04 -7.13
C VAL A 116 16.13 26.32 -8.45
N GLU A 117 15.27 26.46 -9.45
CA GLU A 117 15.47 25.87 -10.78
C GLU A 117 16.84 26.23 -11.37
N GLN A 118 17.23 27.50 -11.31
CA GLN A 118 18.51 27.98 -11.84
C GLN A 118 19.70 27.45 -11.04
N ARG A 119 19.55 27.28 -9.72
CA ARG A 119 20.66 27.00 -8.82
C ARG A 119 20.83 25.55 -8.42
N ILE A 120 19.83 24.69 -8.61
CA ILE A 120 19.90 23.24 -8.28
C ILE A 120 21.22 22.59 -8.70
N PRO A 121 21.76 22.80 -9.92
CA PRO A 121 23.01 22.15 -10.34
C PRO A 121 24.23 22.46 -9.45
N SER A 122 24.19 23.57 -8.70
CA SER A 122 25.27 24.00 -7.80
C SER A 122 25.10 23.53 -6.35
N ILE A 123 23.93 22.99 -5.99
CA ILE A 123 23.64 22.55 -4.62
C ILE A 123 24.11 21.09 -4.47
N ARG A 124 25.19 20.89 -3.70
CA ARG A 124 25.73 19.55 -3.39
C ARG A 124 25.25 18.99 -2.05
N ASP A 125 24.70 19.82 -1.19
CA ASP A 125 24.25 19.41 0.14
C ASP A 125 22.89 18.68 0.04
N ILE A 126 22.90 17.36 0.26
CA ILE A 126 21.70 16.50 0.26
C ILE A 126 20.67 16.99 1.29
N PHE A 127 21.10 17.52 2.44
CA PHE A 127 20.17 18.03 3.44
C PHE A 127 19.39 19.25 2.91
N ILE A 128 20.04 20.12 2.14
CA ILE A 128 19.37 21.24 1.49
C ILE A 128 18.44 20.74 0.39
N LEU A 129 18.91 19.80 -0.44
CA LEU A 129 18.11 19.23 -1.54
C LEU A 129 16.82 18.56 -1.01
N GLN A 130 16.92 17.67 -0.02
CA GLN A 130 15.73 17.01 0.56
C GLN A 130 14.76 18.01 1.18
N ASN A 131 15.27 19.08 1.81
CA ASN A 131 14.42 20.07 2.43
C ASN A 131 13.67 20.89 1.37
N LEU A 132 14.34 21.25 0.27
CA LEU A 132 13.71 21.91 -0.87
C LEU A 132 12.66 21.01 -1.51
N MET A 133 12.98 19.73 -1.75
CA MET A 133 12.03 18.73 -2.23
C MET A 133 10.78 18.70 -1.34
N LYS A 134 10.96 18.54 -0.02
CA LYS A 134 9.86 18.49 0.94
C LYS A 134 9.01 19.77 0.96
N CYS A 135 9.65 20.93 0.96
CA CYS A 135 8.96 22.21 1.20
C CYS A 135 8.33 22.81 -0.06
N LEU A 136 8.90 22.55 -1.25
CA LEU A 136 8.28 22.96 -2.50
C LEU A 136 7.02 22.13 -2.80
N GLY A 137 7.00 20.86 -2.36
CA GLY A 137 5.81 20.03 -2.31
C GLY A 137 5.36 19.48 -3.67
N LYS A 138 4.11 19.01 -3.71
CA LYS A 138 3.56 18.25 -4.84
C LYS A 138 3.29 19.07 -6.10
N ASP A 139 3.01 20.37 -5.96
CA ASP A 139 2.55 21.25 -7.05
C ASP A 139 3.71 21.77 -7.92
N VAL A 140 4.94 21.36 -7.62
CA VAL A 140 6.13 21.67 -8.40
C VAL A 140 6.03 21.12 -9.83
N PRO A 141 6.41 21.88 -10.87
CA PRO A 141 6.46 21.37 -12.24
C PRO A 141 7.34 20.12 -12.38
N VAL A 142 6.92 19.17 -13.22
CA VAL A 142 7.62 17.87 -13.40
C VAL A 142 9.09 18.05 -13.80
N PHE A 143 9.41 19.05 -14.63
CA PHE A 143 10.80 19.31 -15.03
C PHE A 143 11.68 19.69 -13.82
N LEU A 144 11.13 20.42 -12.84
CA LEU A 144 11.87 20.84 -11.65
C LEU A 144 12.05 19.66 -10.70
N LYS A 145 11.05 18.77 -10.62
CA LYS A 145 11.19 17.47 -9.92
C LYS A 145 12.35 16.64 -10.50
N LYS A 146 12.44 16.55 -11.82
CA LYS A 146 13.55 15.86 -12.52
C LYS A 146 14.92 16.51 -12.25
N LYS A 147 15.00 17.85 -12.25
CA LYS A 147 16.24 18.56 -11.90
C LYS A 147 16.69 18.27 -10.46
N LEU A 148 15.76 18.26 -9.50
CA LEU A 148 16.04 17.89 -8.11
C LEU A 148 16.49 16.43 -7.98
N GLU A 149 15.81 15.51 -8.67
CA GLU A 149 16.23 14.10 -8.75
C GLU A 149 17.67 13.97 -9.26
N MET A 150 18.01 14.61 -10.38
CA MET A 150 19.36 14.57 -10.93
C MET A 150 20.41 15.13 -9.95
N ALA A 151 20.08 16.17 -9.19
CA ALA A 151 21.00 16.72 -8.19
C ALA A 151 21.21 15.78 -7.01
N VAL A 152 20.15 15.12 -6.53
CA VAL A 152 20.29 14.08 -5.49
C VAL A 152 21.09 12.88 -6.00
N LEU A 153 20.86 12.47 -7.25
CA LEU A 153 21.58 11.34 -7.86
C LEU A 153 23.08 11.59 -8.04
N LYS A 154 23.50 12.84 -8.29
CA LYS A 154 24.92 13.19 -8.36
C LYS A 154 25.66 13.03 -7.03
N GLU A 155 24.95 13.15 -5.92
CA GLU A 155 25.51 13.08 -4.57
C GLU A 155 25.11 11.76 -3.87
N ILE A 156 24.54 10.80 -4.60
CA ILE A 156 23.93 9.60 -4.03
C ILE A 156 24.93 8.71 -3.29
N ASP A 157 26.20 8.70 -3.73
CA ASP A 157 27.28 7.94 -3.10
C ASP A 157 27.63 8.47 -1.70
N HIS A 158 27.31 9.74 -1.41
CA HIS A 158 27.49 10.39 -0.12
C HIS A 158 26.23 10.32 0.77
N LEU A 159 25.24 9.51 0.39
CA LEU A 159 23.99 9.37 1.13
C LEU A 159 24.22 8.70 2.50
N THR A 160 24.07 9.49 3.55
CA THR A 160 24.07 9.01 4.95
C THR A 160 22.71 8.44 5.32
N PHE A 161 22.65 7.57 6.34
CA PHE A 161 21.39 6.99 6.83
C PHE A 161 20.33 8.05 7.22
N PRO A 162 20.65 9.12 7.99
CA PRO A 162 19.67 10.16 8.29
C PRO A 162 19.17 10.90 7.05
N ASN A 163 20.04 11.09 6.05
CA ASN A 163 19.63 11.72 4.79
C ASN A 163 18.78 10.78 3.94
N ALA A 164 19.05 9.47 3.94
CA ALA A 164 18.23 8.48 3.25
C ALA A 164 16.76 8.54 3.72
N LEU A 165 16.52 8.54 5.04
CA LEU A 165 15.18 8.69 5.61
C LEU A 165 14.50 9.99 5.18
N ARG A 166 15.23 11.10 5.23
CA ARG A 166 14.71 12.43 4.88
C ARG A 166 14.38 12.55 3.40
N VAL A 167 15.26 12.07 2.52
CA VAL A 167 15.05 12.05 1.06
C VAL A 167 13.84 11.16 0.72
N PHE A 168 13.73 9.99 1.35
CA PHE A 168 12.59 9.08 1.15
C PHE A 168 11.26 9.78 1.43
N LEU A 169 11.14 10.47 2.57
CA LEU A 169 9.94 11.21 2.93
C LEU A 169 9.74 12.49 2.10
N ALA A 170 10.82 13.11 1.64
CA ALA A 170 10.74 14.27 0.74
C ALA A 170 10.12 13.90 -0.62
N LEU A 171 10.41 12.70 -1.14
CA LEU A 171 9.76 12.18 -2.35
C LEU A 171 8.24 12.01 -2.18
N VAL A 172 7.80 11.57 -1.00
CA VAL A 172 6.37 11.50 -0.65
C VAL A 172 5.74 12.89 -0.67
N ALA A 173 6.37 13.87 -0.03
CA ALA A 173 5.87 15.25 0.00
C ALA A 173 5.77 15.87 -1.41
N MET A 174 6.67 15.48 -2.32
CA MET A 174 6.62 15.88 -3.73
C MET A 174 5.65 15.07 -4.58
N ASN A 175 5.09 13.98 -4.07
CA ASN A 175 4.38 12.97 -4.85
C ASN A 175 5.17 12.57 -6.10
N TYR A 176 6.43 12.14 -5.91
CA TYR A 176 7.36 11.83 -7.00
C TYR A 176 8.07 10.50 -6.73
N CYS A 177 7.88 9.54 -7.63
CA CYS A 177 8.47 8.20 -7.50
C CYS A 177 9.76 8.09 -8.32
N SER A 178 10.91 8.36 -7.69
CA SER A 178 12.23 8.11 -8.26
C SER A 178 12.75 6.76 -7.81
N ILE A 179 12.64 5.74 -8.67
CA ILE A 179 13.10 4.37 -8.37
C ILE A 179 14.60 4.34 -8.01
N PRO A 180 15.52 5.03 -8.71
CA PRO A 180 16.94 5.01 -8.37
C PRO A 180 17.24 5.58 -6.97
N ILE A 181 16.64 6.72 -6.62
CA ILE A 181 16.81 7.33 -5.28
C ILE A 181 16.19 6.43 -4.21
N LEU A 182 14.99 5.91 -4.45
CA LEU A 182 14.31 5.02 -3.51
C LEU A 182 15.11 3.74 -3.28
N ASN A 183 15.72 3.15 -4.31
CA ASN A 183 16.59 1.98 -4.17
C ASN A 183 17.82 2.29 -3.30
N ALA A 184 18.51 3.40 -3.55
CA ALA A 184 19.67 3.82 -2.76
C ALA A 184 19.30 4.10 -1.29
N CYS A 185 18.20 4.84 -1.06
CA CYS A 185 17.69 5.09 0.29
C CYS A 185 17.29 3.79 0.99
N SER A 186 16.61 2.89 0.28
CA SER A 186 16.19 1.58 0.81
C SER A 186 17.39 0.74 1.23
N LYS A 187 18.48 0.75 0.46
CA LYS A 187 19.72 0.04 0.82
C LYS A 187 20.29 0.57 2.15
N LYS A 188 20.39 1.90 2.30
CA LYS A 188 20.85 2.51 3.56
C LYS A 188 19.94 2.23 4.75
N ILE A 189 18.62 2.20 4.53
CA ILE A 189 17.64 1.87 5.57
C ILE A 189 17.78 0.39 5.98
N GLN A 190 17.96 -0.53 5.02
CA GLN A 190 18.19 -1.95 5.31
C GLN A 190 19.45 -2.17 6.16
N GLU A 191 20.56 -1.52 5.80
CA GLU A 191 21.84 -1.59 6.53
C GLU A 191 21.72 -1.12 8.00
N ASN A 192 20.76 -0.24 8.32
CA ASN A 192 20.62 0.41 9.62
C ASN A 192 19.20 0.23 10.21
N VAL A 193 18.50 -0.86 9.85
CA VAL A 193 17.07 -1.03 10.20
C VAL A 193 16.83 -1.02 11.71
N HIS A 194 17.81 -1.50 12.49
CA HIS A 194 17.77 -1.55 13.95
C HIS A 194 17.83 -0.17 14.61
N ASP A 195 18.37 0.84 13.93
CA ASP A 195 18.43 2.23 14.43
C ASP A 195 17.17 3.04 14.07
N VAL A 196 16.25 2.47 13.29
CA VAL A 196 15.03 3.15 12.86
C VAL A 196 13.95 2.99 13.92
N SER A 197 13.47 4.10 14.49
CA SER A 197 12.33 4.08 15.41
C SER A 197 11.07 3.50 14.76
N PHE A 198 10.19 2.89 15.57
CA PHE A 198 8.85 2.42 15.19
C PHE A 198 8.11 3.35 14.22
N ARG A 199 7.97 4.63 14.59
CA ARG A 199 7.23 5.63 13.81
C ARG A 199 7.80 5.80 12.41
N HIS A 200 9.13 5.83 12.30
CA HIS A 200 9.79 5.98 11.00
C HIS A 200 9.67 4.71 10.14
N LEU A 201 9.71 3.51 10.73
CA LEU A 201 9.46 2.27 10.00
C LEU A 201 8.04 2.23 9.39
N ILE A 202 7.02 2.61 10.17
CA ILE A 202 5.65 2.72 9.67
C ILE A 202 5.56 3.76 8.54
N LEU A 203 6.15 4.94 8.73
CA LEU A 203 6.17 5.99 7.69
C LEU A 203 6.87 5.53 6.41
N ILE A 204 7.91 4.70 6.49
CA ILE A 204 8.57 4.12 5.31
C ILE A 204 7.61 3.20 4.56
N LEU A 205 6.90 2.31 5.26
CA LEU A 205 5.94 1.39 4.63
C LEU A 205 4.77 2.16 3.99
N GLU A 206 4.23 3.18 4.67
CA GLU A 206 3.19 4.07 4.14
C GLU A 206 3.69 4.88 2.93
N ALA A 207 4.95 5.32 2.97
CA ALA A 207 5.60 6.00 1.86
C ALA A 207 5.73 5.08 0.64
N CYS A 208 6.10 3.82 0.84
CA CYS A 208 6.14 2.82 -0.22
C CYS A 208 4.77 2.63 -0.89
N TYR A 209 3.70 2.58 -0.10
CA TYR A 209 2.34 2.48 -0.65
C TYR A 209 1.98 3.74 -1.46
N SER A 210 2.21 4.92 -0.88
CA SER A 210 1.86 6.21 -1.48
C SER A 210 2.58 6.46 -2.80
N LEU A 211 3.85 6.05 -2.89
CA LEU A 211 4.68 6.18 -4.10
C LEU A 211 4.53 4.99 -5.05
N GLN A 212 3.71 3.99 -4.72
CA GLN A 212 3.60 2.71 -5.44
C GLN A 212 4.96 2.00 -5.60
N TYR A 213 5.87 2.21 -4.65
CA TYR A 213 7.21 1.66 -4.66
C TYR A 213 7.22 0.27 -4.03
N ARG A 214 7.50 -0.76 -4.84
CA ARG A 214 7.54 -2.16 -4.41
C ARG A 214 8.99 -2.63 -4.31
N ASN A 215 9.49 -2.72 -3.08
CA ASN A 215 10.83 -3.26 -2.80
C ASN A 215 10.72 -4.40 -1.79
N VAL A 216 10.74 -5.63 -2.30
CA VAL A 216 10.65 -6.85 -1.50
C VAL A 216 11.78 -6.92 -0.48
N LYS A 217 13.01 -6.56 -0.85
CA LYS A 217 14.18 -6.62 0.05
C LYS A 217 14.01 -5.69 1.26
N LEU A 218 13.51 -4.46 1.03
CA LEU A 218 13.19 -3.54 2.12
C LEU A 218 12.06 -4.09 3.02
N PHE A 219 10.98 -4.61 2.43
CA PHE A 219 9.86 -5.15 3.19
C PHE A 219 10.27 -6.34 4.04
N SER A 220 11.06 -7.26 3.47
CA SER A 220 11.66 -8.38 4.18
C SER A 220 12.56 -7.91 5.32
N ALA A 221 13.49 -6.99 5.08
CA ALA A 221 14.37 -6.49 6.14
C ALA A 221 13.63 -5.87 7.33
N VAL A 222 12.54 -5.12 7.08
CA VAL A 222 11.69 -4.59 8.15
C VAL A 222 10.93 -5.72 8.85
N ALA A 223 10.35 -6.66 8.10
CA ALA A 223 9.61 -7.78 8.68
C ALA A 223 10.51 -8.69 9.53
N ASP A 224 11.71 -9.01 9.05
CA ASP A 224 12.70 -9.86 9.72
C ASP A 224 13.22 -9.19 10.99
N TYR A 225 13.46 -7.87 10.95
CA TYR A 225 13.82 -7.10 12.14
C TYR A 225 12.70 -7.12 13.18
N VAL A 226 11.46 -6.80 12.80
CA VAL A 226 10.31 -6.81 13.72
C VAL A 226 10.05 -8.22 14.27
N ASN A 227 10.22 -9.26 13.45
CA ASN A 227 10.07 -10.65 13.87
C ASN A 227 11.16 -11.08 14.87
N SER A 228 12.43 -10.82 14.56
CA SER A 228 13.56 -11.16 15.45
C SER A 228 13.55 -10.41 16.78
N THR A 229 12.89 -9.25 16.82
CA THR A 229 12.71 -8.43 18.02
C THR A 229 11.26 -8.46 18.54
N ALA A 230 10.45 -9.44 18.14
CA ALA A 230 9.02 -9.50 18.46
C ALA A 230 8.70 -9.44 19.96
N CYS A 231 9.61 -9.89 20.82
CA CYS A 231 9.47 -9.80 22.28
C CYS A 231 9.52 -8.36 22.82
N LEU A 232 10.15 -7.43 22.09
CA LEU A 232 10.29 -6.01 22.46
C LEU A 232 9.08 -5.17 22.01
N TRP A 233 8.29 -5.69 21.06
CA TRP A 233 7.15 -4.99 20.48
C TRP A 233 5.85 -5.38 21.17
N ASP A 234 5.03 -4.38 21.48
CA ASP A 234 3.67 -4.62 21.95
C ASP A 234 2.77 -5.11 20.79
N LYS A 235 1.63 -5.72 21.14
CA LYS A 235 0.70 -6.27 20.14
C LYS A 235 0.11 -5.21 19.21
N ARG A 236 -0.05 -3.96 19.66
CA ARG A 236 -0.55 -2.86 18.81
C ARG A 236 0.48 -2.48 17.76
N GLN A 237 1.76 -2.43 18.11
CA GLN A 237 2.86 -2.14 17.20
C GLN A 237 3.01 -3.22 16.13
N ILE A 238 3.00 -4.50 16.51
CA ILE A 238 3.04 -5.61 15.55
C ILE A 238 1.81 -5.57 14.62
N MET A 239 0.62 -5.33 15.16
CA MET A 239 -0.61 -5.18 14.36
C MET A 239 -0.51 -4.03 13.35
N LEU A 240 0.10 -2.90 13.72
CA LEU A 240 0.31 -1.76 12.82
C LEU A 240 1.29 -2.12 11.69
N PHE A 241 2.37 -2.84 11.97
CA PHE A 241 3.26 -3.37 10.93
C PHE A 241 2.52 -4.31 9.99
N LEU A 242 1.77 -5.27 10.52
CA LEU A 242 0.99 -6.20 9.70
C LEU A 242 -0.07 -5.50 8.85
N SER A 243 -0.71 -4.45 9.37
CA SER A 243 -1.63 -3.60 8.60
C SER A 243 -0.92 -2.84 7.47
N ALA A 244 0.29 -2.34 7.71
CA ALA A 244 1.08 -1.66 6.68
C ALA A 244 1.54 -2.65 5.59
N PHE A 245 2.00 -3.85 5.98
CA PHE A 245 2.35 -4.91 5.03
C PHE A 245 1.15 -5.40 4.22
N GLU A 246 -0.03 -5.54 4.83
CA GLU A 246 -1.27 -5.86 4.10
C GLU A 246 -1.59 -4.80 3.04
N THR A 247 -1.45 -3.52 3.38
CA THR A 247 -1.70 -2.41 2.45
C THR A 247 -0.73 -2.46 1.25
N LEU A 248 0.50 -2.92 1.48
CA LEU A 248 1.50 -3.15 0.44
C LEU A 248 1.30 -4.48 -0.33
N GLY A 249 0.40 -5.35 0.14
CA GLY A 249 0.24 -6.71 -0.36
C GLY A 249 1.45 -7.60 -0.07
N PHE A 250 2.26 -7.29 0.94
CA PHE A 250 3.41 -8.09 1.37
C PHE A 250 3.01 -9.03 2.51
N ARG A 251 3.48 -10.28 2.46
CA ARG A 251 3.07 -11.34 3.39
C ARG A 251 4.24 -11.78 4.30
N PRO A 252 4.39 -11.21 5.50
CA PRO A 252 5.45 -11.58 6.44
C PRO A 252 5.06 -12.81 7.28
N SER A 253 5.18 -14.01 6.70
CA SER A 253 4.67 -15.27 7.29
C SER A 253 5.08 -15.50 8.75
N GLU A 254 6.37 -15.40 9.05
CA GLU A 254 6.89 -15.67 10.40
C GLU A 254 6.33 -14.69 11.44
N LEU A 255 6.27 -13.40 11.09
CA LEU A 255 5.68 -12.39 11.98
C LEU A 255 4.17 -12.59 12.18
N MET A 256 3.46 -13.11 11.16
CA MET A 256 2.05 -13.46 11.28
C MET A 256 1.84 -14.71 12.14
N ASP A 257 2.74 -15.69 12.13
CA ASP A 257 2.70 -16.82 13.05
C ASP A 257 2.90 -16.34 14.51
N VAL A 258 3.95 -15.54 14.76
CA VAL A 258 4.25 -14.97 16.09
C VAL A 258 3.11 -14.10 16.61
N PHE A 259 2.50 -13.27 15.76
CA PHE A 259 1.39 -12.43 16.18
C PHE A 259 0.12 -13.24 16.46
N ALA A 260 -0.11 -14.34 15.73
CA ALA A 260 -1.24 -15.21 16.00
C ALA A 260 -1.13 -15.86 17.38
N GLU A 261 0.06 -16.36 17.75
CA GLU A 261 0.35 -16.90 19.08
C GLU A 261 0.09 -15.86 20.20
N LYS A 262 0.62 -14.63 20.04
CA LYS A 262 0.38 -13.56 21.02
C LYS A 262 -1.10 -13.18 21.20
N VAL A 263 -1.90 -13.35 20.15
CA VAL A 263 -3.35 -13.05 20.17
C VAL A 263 -4.15 -14.22 20.75
N THR A 264 -3.75 -15.47 20.51
CA THR A 264 -4.39 -16.65 21.10
C THR A 264 -4.07 -16.79 22.59
N GLU A 265 -2.87 -16.39 23.03
CA GLU A 265 -2.47 -16.39 24.45
C GLU A 265 -3.13 -15.30 25.30
N ASP A 266 -3.42 -14.13 24.70
CA ASP A 266 -4.13 -13.04 25.37
C ASP A 266 -5.23 -12.47 24.44
N PRO A 267 -6.41 -13.12 24.43
CA PRO A 267 -7.58 -12.72 23.65
C PRO A 267 -8.18 -11.37 24.06
N GLU A 268 -7.94 -10.87 25.27
CA GLU A 268 -8.50 -9.59 25.75
C GLU A 268 -8.03 -8.40 24.91
N PHE A 269 -6.90 -8.56 24.20
CA PHE A 269 -6.42 -7.60 23.21
C PHE A 269 -7.40 -7.36 22.05
N LEU A 270 -8.25 -8.34 21.72
CA LEU A 270 -9.19 -8.29 20.60
C LEU A 270 -10.46 -7.51 20.96
N ASN A 271 -10.34 -6.19 21.17
CA ASN A 271 -11.53 -5.34 21.03
C ASN A 271 -12.05 -5.37 19.58
N LEU A 272 -13.30 -4.96 19.35
CA LEU A 272 -13.94 -5.01 18.02
C LEU A 272 -13.07 -4.39 16.92
N LYS A 273 -12.42 -3.25 17.18
CA LYS A 273 -11.53 -2.59 16.21
C LYS A 273 -10.32 -3.48 15.86
N ASN A 274 -9.66 -4.04 16.87
CA ASN A 274 -8.50 -4.91 16.68
C ASN A 274 -8.90 -6.20 15.98
N LEU A 275 -10.01 -6.84 16.38
CA LEU A 275 -10.57 -8.02 15.72
C LEU A 275 -10.77 -7.80 14.21
N LEU A 276 -11.39 -6.68 13.82
CA LEU A 276 -11.63 -6.36 12.42
C LEU A 276 -10.32 -6.15 11.64
N ILE A 277 -9.30 -5.57 12.26
CA ILE A 277 -7.96 -5.41 11.65
C ILE A 277 -7.30 -6.77 11.45
N VAL A 278 -7.33 -7.64 12.46
CA VAL A 278 -6.78 -9.01 12.38
C VAL A 278 -7.47 -9.79 11.26
N LEU A 279 -8.80 -9.83 11.28
CA LEU A 279 -9.59 -10.50 10.24
C LEU A 279 -9.26 -9.97 8.85
N ARG A 280 -9.17 -8.64 8.68
CA ARG A 280 -8.80 -8.02 7.40
C ARG A 280 -7.40 -8.45 6.94
N VAL A 281 -6.40 -8.38 7.82
CA VAL A 281 -4.99 -8.69 7.49
C VAL A 281 -4.84 -10.13 7.04
N TYR A 282 -5.26 -11.08 7.88
CA TYR A 282 -5.08 -12.51 7.60
C TYR A 282 -5.88 -12.94 6.37
N SER A 283 -7.11 -12.44 6.22
CA SER A 283 -7.95 -12.79 5.08
C SER A 283 -7.44 -12.22 3.75
N ARG A 284 -6.97 -10.96 3.72
CA ARG A 284 -6.47 -10.34 2.48
C ARG A 284 -5.12 -10.90 2.04
N LEU A 285 -4.22 -11.17 2.98
CA LEU A 285 -2.96 -11.85 2.70
C LEU A 285 -3.10 -13.37 2.54
N ASN A 286 -4.32 -13.90 2.68
CA ASN A 286 -4.64 -15.32 2.59
C ASN A 286 -3.68 -16.16 3.45
N TYR A 287 -3.61 -15.85 4.74
CA TYR A 287 -2.68 -16.51 5.65
C TYR A 287 -3.44 -17.21 6.77
N ILE A 288 -3.04 -18.45 7.03
CA ILE A 288 -3.54 -19.28 8.13
C ILE A 288 -2.30 -19.66 8.96
N PRO A 289 -2.26 -19.34 10.26
CA PRO A 289 -1.11 -19.64 11.11
C PRO A 289 -0.74 -21.12 11.12
N ARG A 290 0.56 -21.40 11.03
CA ARG A 290 1.08 -22.77 11.08
C ARG A 290 0.99 -23.31 12.50
N GLY A 291 0.59 -24.58 12.65
CA GLY A 291 0.51 -25.26 13.95
C GLY A 291 -0.64 -24.85 14.88
N GLN A 292 -1.27 -23.68 14.70
CA GLN A 292 -2.32 -23.16 15.60
C GLN A 292 -3.64 -22.82 14.89
N LYS A 293 -3.88 -23.35 13.68
CA LYS A 293 -5.07 -23.05 12.86
C LYS A 293 -6.39 -23.08 13.64
N HIS A 294 -6.65 -24.17 14.36
CA HIS A 294 -7.92 -24.38 15.04
C HIS A 294 -8.12 -23.37 16.17
N LEU A 295 -7.13 -23.26 17.06
CA LEU A 295 -7.14 -22.32 18.18
C LEU A 295 -7.30 -20.87 17.69
N PHE A 296 -6.56 -20.47 16.66
CA PHE A 296 -6.65 -19.11 16.12
C PHE A 296 -8.06 -18.78 15.60
N PHE A 297 -8.66 -19.67 14.81
CA PHE A 297 -10.03 -19.44 14.33
C PHE A 297 -11.06 -19.47 15.45
N GLU A 298 -10.89 -20.35 16.45
CA GLU A 298 -11.75 -20.41 17.63
C GLU A 298 -11.70 -19.11 18.43
N THR A 299 -10.50 -18.58 18.72
CA THR A 299 -10.32 -17.29 19.39
C THR A 299 -11.03 -16.15 18.65
N LEU A 300 -10.83 -16.05 17.33
CA LEU A 300 -11.47 -15.01 16.51
C LEU A 300 -13.00 -15.19 16.44
N HIS A 301 -13.48 -16.43 16.37
CA HIS A 301 -14.90 -16.75 16.32
C HIS A 301 -15.60 -16.42 17.63
N ASN A 302 -15.02 -16.81 18.77
CA ASN A 302 -15.56 -16.55 20.09
C ASN A 302 -15.62 -15.04 20.35
N CYS A 303 -14.54 -14.32 20.04
CA CYS A 303 -14.49 -12.87 20.13
C CYS A 303 -15.56 -12.19 19.24
N LEU A 304 -15.74 -12.65 17.99
CA LEU A 304 -16.81 -12.14 17.13
C LEU A 304 -18.20 -12.37 17.75
N ASN A 305 -18.45 -13.55 18.32
CA ASN A 305 -19.72 -13.90 18.94
C ASN A 305 -20.07 -13.01 20.15
N GLU A 306 -19.08 -12.56 20.91
CA GLU A 306 -19.28 -11.61 22.02
C GLU A 306 -19.75 -10.24 21.52
N TYR A 307 -19.25 -9.80 20.36
CA TYR A 307 -19.60 -8.50 19.79
C TYR A 307 -20.86 -8.50 18.93
N LEU A 308 -21.42 -9.66 18.57
CA LEU A 308 -22.63 -9.77 17.74
C LEU A 308 -23.80 -8.85 18.16
N PRO A 309 -24.14 -8.69 19.45
CA PRO A 309 -25.27 -7.85 19.85
C PRO A 309 -25.08 -6.35 19.53
N GLN A 310 -23.83 -5.88 19.46
CA GLN A 310 -23.49 -4.46 19.34
C GLN A 310 -22.75 -4.09 18.05
N ILE A 311 -22.38 -5.08 17.23
CA ILE A 311 -21.65 -4.87 15.98
C ILE A 311 -22.54 -4.22 14.92
N SER A 312 -22.01 -3.23 14.20
CA SER A 312 -22.75 -2.62 13.09
C SER A 312 -22.89 -3.60 11.91
N ASN A 313 -23.93 -3.44 11.10
CA ASN A 313 -24.18 -4.26 9.90
C ASN A 313 -22.97 -4.29 8.94
N THR A 314 -22.29 -3.15 8.79
CA THR A 314 -21.12 -3.03 7.91
C THR A 314 -19.91 -3.79 8.47
N GLU A 315 -19.70 -3.75 9.78
CA GLU A 315 -18.60 -4.46 10.44
C GLU A 315 -18.86 -5.97 10.50
N LEU A 316 -20.11 -6.39 10.75
CA LEU A 316 -20.53 -7.78 10.68
C LEU A 316 -20.26 -8.37 9.30
N LEU A 317 -20.69 -7.68 8.24
CA LEU A 317 -20.45 -8.10 6.86
C LEU A 317 -18.94 -8.23 6.57
N LYS A 318 -18.12 -7.27 7.02
CA LYS A 318 -16.66 -7.33 6.87
C LYS A 318 -16.05 -8.53 7.61
N ALA A 319 -16.45 -8.76 8.85
CA ALA A 319 -15.95 -9.86 9.67
C ALA A 319 -16.30 -11.23 9.07
N VAL A 320 -17.57 -11.44 8.73
CA VAL A 320 -18.06 -12.68 8.11
C VAL A 320 -17.39 -12.91 6.77
N TYR A 321 -17.31 -11.89 5.91
CA TYR A 321 -16.64 -12.00 4.62
C TYR A 321 -15.15 -12.36 4.76
N SER A 322 -14.44 -11.77 5.73
CA SER A 322 -13.04 -12.10 6.00
C SER A 322 -12.83 -13.55 6.45
N LEU A 323 -13.68 -14.07 7.34
CA LEU A 323 -13.64 -15.48 7.75
C LEU A 323 -13.97 -16.42 6.58
N CYS A 324 -14.99 -16.08 5.80
CA CYS A 324 -15.35 -16.81 4.58
C CYS A 324 -14.19 -16.84 3.57
N MET A 325 -13.49 -15.73 3.34
CA MET A 325 -12.28 -15.72 2.49
C MET A 325 -11.21 -16.70 3.00
N LEU A 326 -11.00 -16.78 4.31
CA LEU A 326 -10.08 -17.74 4.95
C LEU A 326 -10.58 -19.19 4.92
N GLY A 327 -11.82 -19.44 4.51
CA GLY A 327 -12.42 -20.77 4.46
C GLY A 327 -12.96 -21.25 5.80
N TYR A 328 -13.31 -20.30 6.69
CA TYR A 328 -13.98 -20.55 7.95
C TYR A 328 -15.41 -20.02 7.88
N LEU A 329 -16.41 -20.84 8.24
CA LEU A 329 -17.83 -20.47 8.24
C LEU A 329 -18.33 -20.17 9.67
N PRO A 330 -18.42 -18.90 10.09
CA PRO A 330 -18.94 -18.55 11.41
C PRO A 330 -20.48 -18.60 11.42
N HIS A 331 -21.05 -19.80 11.57
CA HIS A 331 -22.50 -20.05 11.42
C HIS A 331 -23.41 -19.04 12.14
N ARG A 332 -23.19 -18.78 13.44
CA ARG A 332 -24.00 -17.81 14.20
C ARG A 332 -23.99 -16.40 13.59
N ALA A 333 -22.80 -15.89 13.24
CA ALA A 333 -22.64 -14.56 12.64
C ALA A 333 -23.21 -14.50 11.22
N ILE A 334 -23.11 -15.61 10.47
CA ILE A 334 -23.71 -15.76 9.14
C ILE A 334 -25.23 -15.70 9.24
N ASP A 335 -25.83 -16.46 10.16
CA ASP A 335 -27.29 -16.52 10.32
C ASP A 335 -27.85 -15.13 10.68
N GLU A 336 -27.19 -14.42 11.58
CA GLU A 336 -27.55 -13.05 11.93
C GLU A 336 -27.42 -12.09 10.72
N LEU A 337 -26.34 -12.21 9.94
CA LEU A 337 -26.13 -11.41 8.73
C LEU A 337 -27.23 -11.67 7.70
N LEU A 338 -27.63 -12.92 7.48
CA LEU A 338 -28.70 -13.27 6.54
C LEU A 338 -30.08 -12.80 7.01
N GLN A 339 -30.36 -12.85 8.31
CA GLN A 339 -31.58 -12.27 8.87
C GLN A 339 -31.64 -10.76 8.67
N LYS A 340 -30.49 -10.07 8.72
CA LYS A 340 -30.40 -8.63 8.43
C LYS A 340 -30.51 -8.33 6.93
N ASP A 341 -29.93 -9.19 6.08
CA ASP A 341 -30.03 -9.10 4.61
C ASP A 341 -31.47 -9.24 4.12
N SER A 342 -32.21 -10.22 4.65
CA SER A 342 -33.63 -10.47 4.31
C SER A 342 -34.58 -9.36 4.76
N ARG A 343 -34.14 -8.47 5.66
CA ARG A 343 -34.87 -7.27 6.09
C ARG A 343 -34.44 -6.00 5.34
N ASP A 344 -33.61 -6.14 4.30
CA ASP A 344 -33.02 -5.05 3.52
C ASP A 344 -32.20 -4.04 4.38
N GLU A 345 -31.70 -4.47 5.55
CA GLU A 345 -30.96 -3.62 6.49
C GLU A 345 -29.46 -3.45 6.11
N LEU A 346 -28.96 -4.23 5.14
CA LEU A 346 -27.55 -4.23 4.73
C LEU A 346 -27.24 -3.27 3.57
N LEU A 347 -28.22 -3.00 2.71
CA LEU A 347 -28.06 -2.27 1.44
C LEU A 347 -28.99 -1.06 1.39
N LEU A 348 -28.65 -0.02 2.14
CA LEU A 348 -29.37 1.27 2.11
C LEU A 348 -29.17 1.97 0.74
N SER A 349 -30.20 2.66 0.25
CA SER A 349 -30.25 3.23 -1.10
C SER A 349 -29.18 4.30 -1.37
N ASP A 350 -28.75 5.04 -0.34
CA ASP A 350 -27.81 6.18 -0.45
C ASP A 350 -26.36 5.82 -0.02
N ASP A 351 -25.99 4.55 -0.01
CA ASP A 351 -24.66 4.11 0.45
C ASP A 351 -23.60 4.15 -0.68
N LEU A 352 -22.58 4.99 -0.51
CA LEU A 352 -21.41 5.09 -1.40
C LEU A 352 -20.65 3.76 -1.58
N TYR A 353 -20.81 2.80 -0.66
CA TYR A 353 -20.13 1.50 -0.70
C TYR A 353 -21.06 0.33 -1.08
N LYS A 354 -22.27 0.62 -1.58
CA LYS A 354 -23.29 -0.39 -1.90
C LYS A 354 -22.77 -1.53 -2.79
N GLU A 355 -22.11 -1.22 -3.91
CA GLU A 355 -21.59 -2.25 -4.82
C GLU A 355 -20.58 -3.19 -4.15
N GLN A 356 -19.72 -2.64 -3.27
CA GLN A 356 -18.74 -3.44 -2.54
C GLN A 356 -19.43 -4.36 -1.54
N LYS A 357 -20.46 -3.87 -0.84
CA LYS A 357 -21.27 -4.67 0.07
C LYS A 357 -22.01 -5.78 -0.66
N GLU A 358 -22.61 -5.51 -1.82
CA GLU A 358 -23.27 -6.53 -2.65
C GLU A 358 -22.30 -7.64 -3.08
N VAL A 359 -21.08 -7.29 -3.47
CA VAL A 359 -20.04 -8.27 -3.80
C VAL A 359 -19.67 -9.12 -2.58
N MET A 360 -19.57 -8.52 -1.39
CA MET A 360 -19.26 -9.25 -0.15
C MET A 360 -20.41 -10.17 0.25
N ILE A 361 -21.65 -9.70 0.26
CA ILE A 361 -22.85 -10.50 0.58
C ILE A 361 -22.96 -11.69 -0.37
N ARG A 362 -22.78 -11.46 -1.68
CA ARG A 362 -22.77 -12.53 -2.68
C ARG A 362 -21.68 -13.56 -2.38
N ALA A 363 -20.47 -13.11 -2.11
CA ALA A 363 -19.37 -14.01 -1.79
C ALA A 363 -19.63 -14.81 -0.50
N VAL A 364 -20.25 -14.21 0.52
CA VAL A 364 -20.65 -14.94 1.74
C VAL A 364 -21.67 -16.02 1.41
N LYS A 365 -22.72 -15.71 0.64
CA LYS A 365 -23.72 -16.70 0.19
C LYS A 365 -23.06 -17.84 -0.59
N THR A 366 -22.15 -17.51 -1.51
CA THR A 366 -21.36 -18.52 -2.25
C THR A 366 -20.50 -19.39 -1.34
N CYS A 367 -19.82 -18.81 -0.33
CA CYS A 367 -19.08 -19.59 0.65
C CYS A 367 -20.02 -20.52 1.45
N MET A 368 -21.21 -20.07 1.84
CA MET A 368 -22.15 -20.95 2.53
C MET A 368 -22.55 -22.15 1.68
N GLU A 369 -22.69 -21.99 0.38
CA GLU A 369 -23.07 -23.09 -0.50
C GLU A 369 -21.90 -24.02 -0.78
N LEU A 370 -20.75 -23.48 -1.18
CA LEU A 370 -19.58 -24.25 -1.62
C LEU A 370 -18.69 -24.71 -0.47
N ASP A 371 -18.64 -23.98 0.65
CA ASP A 371 -17.77 -24.29 1.80
C ASP A 371 -18.40 -25.22 2.84
N ARG A 372 -19.65 -25.64 2.67
CA ARG A 372 -20.28 -26.66 3.52
C ARG A 372 -19.61 -28.03 3.38
N PRO A 373 -19.43 -28.78 4.49
CA PRO A 373 -18.89 -30.15 4.43
C PRO A 373 -19.72 -31.11 3.57
N SER A 374 -21.04 -30.88 3.48
CA SER A 374 -21.97 -31.69 2.69
C SER A 374 -22.04 -31.31 1.21
N PHE A 375 -21.27 -30.32 0.75
CA PHE A 375 -21.27 -29.92 -0.65
C PHE A 375 -20.78 -31.08 -1.52
N THR A 376 -21.66 -31.58 -2.39
CA THR A 376 -21.30 -32.62 -3.35
C THR A 376 -20.89 -31.96 -4.64
N LYS A 377 -19.74 -32.36 -5.19
CA LYS A 377 -19.24 -31.86 -6.48
C LYS A 377 -20.37 -32.02 -7.51
N PRO A 378 -20.82 -30.94 -8.17
CA PRO A 378 -21.84 -31.05 -9.18
C PRO A 378 -21.33 -31.89 -10.34
N ALA A 379 -22.15 -32.82 -10.79
CA ALA A 379 -21.88 -33.68 -11.95
C ALA A 379 -21.69 -32.84 -13.22
N PHE A 380 -22.38 -31.69 -13.29
CA PHE A 380 -22.28 -30.70 -14.34
C PHE A 380 -22.46 -29.29 -13.75
N VAL A 381 -21.59 -28.36 -14.15
CA VAL A 381 -21.76 -26.93 -13.87
C VAL A 381 -22.22 -26.27 -15.17
N LEU A 382 -23.43 -25.73 -15.17
CA LEU A 382 -24.01 -25.09 -16.34
C LEU A 382 -23.20 -23.83 -16.68
N THR A 383 -22.60 -23.81 -17.87
CA THR A 383 -21.80 -22.69 -18.34
C THR A 383 -22.67 -21.77 -19.20
N GLU A 384 -22.78 -20.50 -18.82
CA GLU A 384 -23.38 -19.50 -19.70
C GLU A 384 -22.32 -19.07 -20.71
N LYS A 385 -22.55 -19.35 -22.00
CA LYS A 385 -21.70 -18.84 -23.08
C LYS A 385 -21.96 -17.34 -23.21
N SER A 386 -21.01 -16.51 -22.76
CA SER A 386 -21.07 -15.07 -23.06
C SER A 386 -20.30 -14.78 -24.36
N SER A 387 -21.00 -14.23 -25.35
CA SER A 387 -20.46 -13.91 -26.68
C SER A 387 -19.63 -12.62 -26.70
N SER A 388 -18.88 -12.33 -25.64
CA SER A 388 -18.10 -11.08 -25.58
C SER A 388 -16.82 -11.19 -26.39
N LEU A 389 -16.46 -10.10 -27.08
CA LEU A 389 -15.17 -9.91 -27.74
C LEU A 389 -14.01 -10.35 -26.83
N VAL A 390 -13.09 -11.12 -27.40
CA VAL A 390 -11.85 -11.55 -26.73
C VAL A 390 -11.11 -10.31 -26.23
N SER A 391 -10.88 -10.26 -24.91
CA SER A 391 -9.99 -9.28 -24.30
C SER A 391 -8.65 -9.29 -25.04
N LEU A 392 -8.15 -8.11 -25.44
CA LEU A 392 -6.84 -7.98 -26.10
C LEU A 392 -5.73 -8.70 -25.33
N ASN A 393 -5.85 -8.74 -24.00
CA ASN A 393 -4.89 -9.39 -23.10
C ASN A 393 -4.92 -10.92 -23.15
N LEU A 394 -5.92 -11.55 -23.79
CA LEU A 394 -6.06 -13.01 -23.89
C LEU A 394 -5.78 -13.53 -25.30
N ARG A 395 -5.65 -12.66 -26.31
CA ARG A 395 -5.45 -13.06 -27.71
C ARG A 395 -4.20 -13.94 -27.89
N LYS A 396 -3.08 -13.57 -27.28
CA LYS A 396 -1.84 -14.36 -27.36
C LYS A 396 -2.01 -15.76 -26.78
N ALA A 397 -2.75 -15.89 -25.68
CA ALA A 397 -3.04 -17.19 -25.09
C ALA A 397 -3.96 -18.02 -25.99
N GLN A 398 -4.96 -17.38 -26.62
CA GLN A 398 -5.82 -18.02 -27.62
C GLN A 398 -5.00 -18.54 -28.81
N GLU A 399 -4.15 -17.69 -29.42
CA GLU A 399 -3.27 -18.07 -30.54
C GLU A 399 -2.37 -19.26 -30.17
N ALA A 400 -1.72 -19.21 -29.00
CA ALA A 400 -0.86 -20.28 -28.53
C ALA A 400 -1.62 -21.58 -28.23
N LEU A 401 -2.86 -21.50 -27.71
CA LEU A 401 -3.72 -22.67 -27.50
C LEU A 401 -4.15 -23.30 -28.83
N ILE A 402 -4.50 -22.49 -29.84
CA ILE A 402 -4.86 -22.98 -31.17
C ILE A 402 -3.64 -23.67 -31.82
N GLU A 403 -2.46 -23.07 -31.73
CA GLU A 403 -1.23 -23.66 -32.25
C GLU A 403 -0.89 -24.98 -31.55
N LEU A 404 -1.09 -25.06 -30.23
CA LEU A 404 -0.80 -26.25 -29.44
C LEU A 404 -1.81 -27.39 -29.65
N LEU A 405 -3.11 -27.05 -29.72
CA LEU A 405 -4.21 -28.02 -29.69
C LEU A 405 -4.79 -28.31 -31.09
N GLY A 406 -4.45 -27.48 -32.08
CA GLY A 406 -4.82 -27.63 -33.49
C GLY A 406 -6.17 -27.04 -33.90
N ASP A 407 -7.09 -26.79 -32.96
CA ASP A 407 -8.45 -26.28 -33.23
C ASP A 407 -9.00 -25.47 -32.04
N GLU A 408 -9.84 -24.47 -32.32
CA GLU A 408 -10.61 -23.70 -31.33
C GLU A 408 -11.63 -24.59 -30.58
N ASN A 409 -12.09 -25.69 -31.18
CA ASN A 409 -13.01 -26.64 -30.53
C ASN A 409 -12.40 -27.40 -29.34
N MET A 410 -11.09 -27.27 -29.10
CA MET A 410 -10.36 -27.97 -28.03
C MET A 410 -10.39 -27.23 -26.69
N PHE A 411 -10.89 -25.99 -26.65
CA PHE A 411 -11.02 -25.22 -25.42
C PHE A 411 -12.24 -24.31 -25.44
N GLN A 412 -12.76 -23.97 -24.27
CA GLN A 412 -13.81 -22.96 -24.11
C GLN A 412 -13.18 -21.68 -23.59
N GLN A 413 -13.49 -20.56 -24.22
CA GLN A 413 -13.02 -19.25 -23.77
C GLN A 413 -14.11 -18.52 -22.98
N ASN A 414 -13.69 -17.72 -22.00
CA ASN A 414 -14.54 -16.76 -21.31
C ASN A 414 -15.79 -17.39 -20.68
N VAL A 415 -15.56 -18.50 -19.98
CA VAL A 415 -16.61 -19.32 -19.37
C VAL A 415 -17.18 -18.60 -18.15
N GLN A 416 -18.47 -18.28 -18.20
CA GLN A 416 -19.20 -17.80 -17.04
C GLN A 416 -19.81 -18.98 -16.30
N LEU A 417 -19.53 -19.03 -15.01
CA LEU A 417 -20.05 -20.05 -14.10
C LEU A 417 -21.09 -19.43 -13.16
N PRO A 418 -21.90 -20.27 -12.48
CA PRO A 418 -22.70 -19.83 -11.35
C PRO A 418 -21.85 -19.03 -10.35
N TYR A 419 -22.53 -18.23 -9.52
CA TYR A 419 -21.88 -17.35 -8.53
C TYR A 419 -21.05 -16.20 -9.12
N LYS A 420 -21.23 -15.90 -10.41
CA LYS A 420 -20.45 -14.90 -11.17
C LYS A 420 -18.96 -15.22 -11.20
N TYR A 421 -18.60 -16.50 -11.08
CA TYR A 421 -17.24 -16.91 -11.38
C TYR A 421 -17.01 -16.91 -12.88
N HIS A 422 -15.77 -16.61 -13.23
CA HIS A 422 -15.33 -16.48 -14.61
C HIS A 422 -14.02 -17.25 -14.78
N ILE A 423 -13.89 -17.98 -15.87
CA ILE A 423 -12.67 -18.67 -16.28
C ILE A 423 -12.26 -18.13 -17.65
N ASP A 424 -10.96 -17.80 -17.82
CA ASP A 424 -10.46 -17.28 -19.09
C ASP A 424 -10.44 -18.37 -20.16
N PHE A 425 -9.92 -19.56 -19.82
CA PHE A 425 -9.98 -20.74 -20.69
C PHE A 425 -10.27 -22.02 -19.89
N GLU A 426 -11.25 -22.81 -20.34
CA GLU A 426 -11.54 -24.16 -19.87
C GLU A 426 -11.03 -25.19 -20.88
N ILE A 427 -10.30 -26.20 -20.41
CA ILE A 427 -9.80 -27.31 -21.24
C ILE A 427 -10.28 -28.62 -20.61
N ARG A 428 -10.86 -29.51 -21.41
CA ARG A 428 -11.30 -30.84 -20.98
C ARG A 428 -10.23 -31.87 -21.33
N MET A 429 -9.91 -32.75 -20.38
CA MET A 429 -8.92 -33.80 -20.54
C MET A 429 -9.47 -35.14 -20.12
N ASP A 430 -8.87 -36.20 -20.62
CA ASP A 430 -9.07 -37.56 -20.13
C ASP A 430 -8.64 -37.71 -18.66
N SER A 431 -9.05 -38.82 -18.02
CA SER A 431 -8.77 -39.10 -16.61
C SER A 431 -7.29 -39.12 -16.28
N ASP A 432 -6.46 -39.48 -17.25
CA ASP A 432 -5.02 -39.64 -17.14
C ASP A 432 -4.25 -38.37 -17.51
N ARG A 433 -4.95 -37.28 -17.89
CA ARG A 433 -4.36 -36.00 -18.30
C ARG A 433 -3.34 -36.12 -19.43
N LYS A 434 -3.57 -37.04 -20.37
CA LYS A 434 -2.73 -37.30 -21.55
C LYS A 434 -3.33 -36.75 -22.83
N LYS A 435 -4.66 -36.69 -22.94
CA LYS A 435 -5.36 -36.27 -24.15
C LYS A 435 -6.35 -35.16 -23.84
N VAL A 436 -6.35 -34.13 -24.68
CA VAL A 436 -7.36 -33.07 -24.67
C VAL A 436 -8.57 -33.55 -25.46
N LEU A 437 -9.75 -33.38 -24.89
CA LEU A 437 -11.01 -33.82 -25.45
C LEU A 437 -11.71 -32.63 -26.15
N PRO A 438 -12.21 -32.80 -27.38
CA PRO A 438 -12.94 -31.76 -28.07
C PRO A 438 -14.24 -31.45 -27.35
N ILE A 439 -14.68 -30.20 -27.43
CA ILE A 439 -15.89 -29.72 -26.77
C ILE A 439 -17.05 -29.86 -27.76
N SER A 440 -17.84 -30.93 -27.63
CA SER A 440 -19.03 -31.11 -28.46
C SER A 440 -20.20 -30.24 -27.96
N ALA A 441 -21.07 -29.80 -28.88
CA ALA A 441 -22.29 -29.03 -28.55
C ALA A 441 -23.36 -29.87 -27.83
N THR A 442 -23.18 -31.19 -27.74
CA THR A 442 -24.15 -32.18 -27.23
C THR A 442 -23.67 -32.92 -25.97
N ASP A 443 -22.51 -32.57 -25.40
CA ASP A 443 -21.97 -33.24 -24.21
C ASP A 443 -22.71 -32.83 -22.93
N ASP A 444 -23.88 -33.46 -22.76
CA ASP A 444 -24.73 -33.45 -21.56
C ASP A 444 -24.35 -34.56 -20.56
N HIS A 445 -23.23 -35.25 -20.77
CA HIS A 445 -22.84 -36.38 -19.93
C HIS A 445 -21.81 -35.98 -18.89
N ALA A 446 -22.24 -36.10 -17.63
CA ALA A 446 -21.42 -36.08 -16.43
C ALA A 446 -20.54 -37.34 -16.36
N ASP A 447 -19.62 -37.47 -17.30
CA ASP A 447 -18.69 -38.58 -17.29
C ASP A 447 -17.59 -38.30 -16.25
N SER A 448 -17.58 -39.11 -15.18
CA SER A 448 -16.61 -39.01 -14.07
C SER A 448 -15.15 -39.18 -14.52
N SER A 449 -14.95 -39.58 -15.79
CA SER A 449 -13.65 -39.77 -16.43
C SER A 449 -13.03 -38.49 -16.98
N VAL A 450 -13.71 -37.34 -16.96
CA VAL A 450 -13.20 -36.08 -17.54
C VAL A 450 -12.60 -35.15 -16.48
N GLN A 451 -11.33 -34.77 -16.66
CA GLN A 451 -10.69 -33.70 -15.89
C GLN A 451 -10.92 -32.33 -16.58
N ARG A 452 -11.21 -31.30 -15.80
CA ARG A 452 -11.41 -29.92 -16.32
C ARG A 452 -10.32 -29.01 -15.81
N LEU A 453 -9.52 -28.43 -16.70
CA LEU A 453 -8.53 -27.41 -16.36
C LEU A 453 -9.17 -26.03 -16.48
N ALA A 454 -8.94 -25.17 -15.49
CA ALA A 454 -9.38 -23.77 -15.51
C ALA A 454 -8.16 -22.84 -15.50
N PHE A 455 -7.89 -22.20 -16.64
CA PHE A 455 -6.83 -21.21 -16.76
C PHE A 455 -7.36 -19.83 -16.34
N LEU A 456 -6.66 -19.21 -15.39
CA LEU A 456 -6.93 -17.85 -14.93
C LEU A 456 -5.70 -16.96 -15.17
N PHE A 457 -5.82 -16.03 -16.11
CA PHE A 457 -4.82 -15.02 -16.44
C PHE A 457 -4.97 -13.82 -15.52
N VAL A 458 -4.22 -13.84 -14.42
CA VAL A 458 -4.39 -12.91 -13.31
C VAL A 458 -3.33 -11.80 -13.31
N PRO A 459 -3.70 -10.58 -12.90
CA PRO A 459 -2.75 -9.47 -12.77
C PRO A 459 -1.80 -9.69 -11.57
N LEU A 460 -0.63 -9.06 -11.62
CA LEU A 460 0.36 -9.15 -10.54
C LEU A 460 -0.19 -8.67 -9.18
N SER A 461 -1.15 -7.75 -9.18
CA SER A 461 -1.80 -7.24 -7.97
C SER A 461 -2.66 -8.27 -7.23
N ALA A 462 -2.99 -9.41 -7.86
CA ALA A 462 -3.75 -10.49 -7.24
C ALA A 462 -2.88 -11.42 -6.38
N PHE A 463 -1.55 -11.27 -6.42
CA PHE A 463 -0.60 -12.03 -5.62
C PHE A 463 0.05 -11.17 -4.54
N CYS A 464 0.57 -11.83 -3.51
CA CYS A 464 1.41 -11.16 -2.52
C CYS A 464 2.75 -10.78 -3.15
N VAL A 465 3.19 -9.54 -2.92
CA VAL A 465 4.39 -8.95 -3.50
C VAL A 465 5.61 -9.84 -3.23
N GLY A 466 6.38 -10.14 -4.29
CA GLY A 466 7.57 -11.00 -4.22
C GLY A 466 7.29 -12.50 -4.31
N THR A 467 6.02 -12.93 -4.42
CA THR A 467 5.65 -14.35 -4.42
C THR A 467 4.57 -14.66 -5.47
N THR A 468 4.28 -15.95 -5.68
CA THR A 468 3.11 -16.43 -6.45
C THR A 468 1.93 -16.81 -5.52
N HIS A 469 1.99 -16.42 -4.25
CA HIS A 469 0.92 -16.68 -3.28
C HIS A 469 -0.30 -15.80 -3.59
N PRO A 470 -1.48 -16.37 -3.83
CA PRO A 470 -2.68 -15.59 -4.15
C PRO A 470 -3.20 -14.85 -2.91
N GLN A 471 -3.63 -13.60 -3.09
CA GLN A 471 -4.36 -12.85 -2.06
C GLN A 471 -5.77 -13.42 -1.86
N GLY A 472 -6.43 -13.03 -0.77
CA GLY A 472 -7.70 -13.61 -0.28
C GLY A 472 -8.78 -13.83 -1.34
N LYS A 473 -9.05 -12.82 -2.16
CA LYS A 473 -10.08 -12.91 -3.22
C LYS A 473 -9.74 -13.97 -4.28
N LEU A 474 -8.48 -14.00 -4.73
CA LEU A 474 -8.03 -14.97 -5.72
C LEU A 474 -7.94 -16.37 -5.12
N ALA A 475 -7.49 -16.48 -3.86
CA ALA A 475 -7.43 -17.73 -3.13
C ALA A 475 -8.81 -18.35 -2.93
N MET A 476 -9.80 -17.55 -2.53
CA MET A 476 -11.20 -17.97 -2.42
C MET A 476 -11.78 -18.43 -3.77
N LYS A 477 -11.56 -17.66 -4.85
CA LYS A 477 -11.95 -18.08 -6.20
C LYS A 477 -11.32 -19.42 -6.59
N LYS A 478 -10.01 -19.57 -6.37
CA LYS A 478 -9.28 -20.83 -6.63
C LYS A 478 -9.89 -21.99 -5.84
N ARG A 479 -10.14 -21.79 -4.53
CA ARG A 479 -10.76 -22.79 -3.65
C ARG A 479 -12.13 -23.24 -4.16
N HIS A 480 -12.99 -22.29 -4.52
CA HIS A 480 -14.34 -22.58 -4.98
C HIS A 480 -14.37 -23.27 -6.35
N LEU A 481 -13.53 -22.85 -7.30
CA LEU A 481 -13.39 -23.53 -8.59
C LEU A 481 -12.88 -24.97 -8.43
N ASN A 482 -11.93 -25.20 -7.51
CA ASN A 482 -11.49 -26.54 -7.18
C ASN A 482 -12.64 -27.42 -6.66
N LYS A 483 -13.53 -26.87 -5.83
CA LYS A 483 -14.72 -27.58 -5.34
C LYS A 483 -15.76 -27.85 -6.42
N LEU A 484 -15.88 -26.94 -7.39
CA LEU A 484 -16.69 -27.14 -8.60
C LEU A 484 -16.08 -28.18 -9.56
N GLY A 485 -14.92 -28.75 -9.23
CA GLY A 485 -14.30 -29.84 -9.98
C GLY A 485 -13.26 -29.43 -10.99
N TYR A 486 -12.85 -28.16 -10.99
CA TYR A 486 -11.80 -27.65 -11.86
C TYR A 486 -10.42 -27.82 -11.24
N HIS A 487 -9.43 -28.17 -12.05
CA HIS A 487 -8.03 -28.00 -11.71
C HIS A 487 -7.58 -26.59 -12.13
N VAL A 488 -7.45 -25.69 -11.16
CA VAL A 488 -7.18 -24.27 -11.44
C VAL A 488 -5.68 -24.00 -11.66
N ILE A 489 -5.36 -23.49 -12.85
CA ILE A 489 -4.03 -23.05 -13.25
C ILE A 489 -4.02 -21.51 -13.26
N LEU A 490 -3.22 -20.93 -12.36
CA LEU A 490 -3.03 -19.48 -12.29
C LEU A 490 -1.85 -19.09 -13.19
N VAL A 491 -2.09 -18.20 -14.15
CA VAL A 491 -1.08 -17.65 -15.06
C VAL A 491 -0.90 -16.17 -14.78
N LEU A 492 0.33 -15.75 -14.50
CA LEU A 492 0.62 -14.32 -14.33
C LEU A 492 0.61 -13.65 -15.70
N ASN A 493 -0.46 -12.90 -15.98
CA ASN A 493 -0.74 -12.38 -17.32
C ASN A 493 0.43 -11.55 -17.87
N ARG A 494 1.00 -10.66 -17.07
CA ARG A 494 2.13 -9.82 -17.50
C ARG A 494 3.33 -10.64 -18.00
N LYS A 495 3.78 -11.64 -17.23
CA LYS A 495 4.90 -12.51 -17.63
C LYS A 495 4.57 -13.30 -18.90
N PHE A 496 3.32 -13.76 -19.02
CA PHE A 496 2.88 -14.47 -20.21
C PHE A 496 2.87 -13.57 -21.47
N GLN A 497 2.44 -12.32 -21.34
CA GLN A 497 2.51 -11.36 -22.45
C GLN A 497 3.95 -11.09 -22.91
N GLU A 498 4.91 -11.08 -22.00
CA GLU A 498 6.34 -10.83 -22.25
C GLU A 498 7.07 -12.00 -22.96
N MET A 499 6.50 -13.22 -22.99
CA MET A 499 7.11 -14.39 -23.66
C MET A 499 7.21 -14.24 -25.19
N THR A 500 7.98 -15.08 -25.88
CA THR A 500 7.83 -15.24 -27.34
C THR A 500 6.55 -16.04 -27.66
N LYS A 501 6.25 -16.30 -28.94
CA LYS A 501 5.10 -17.15 -29.30
C LYS A 501 5.40 -18.61 -28.96
N GLU A 502 6.60 -19.04 -29.32
CA GLU A 502 7.13 -20.39 -29.10
C GLU A 502 7.19 -20.71 -27.61
N ASP A 503 7.73 -19.80 -26.79
CA ASP A 503 7.77 -19.95 -25.33
C ASP A 503 6.37 -20.01 -24.72
N ALA A 504 5.41 -19.26 -25.26
CA ALA A 504 4.04 -19.27 -24.77
C ALA A 504 3.33 -20.61 -25.04
N VAL A 505 3.57 -21.20 -26.22
CA VAL A 505 3.09 -22.54 -26.59
C VAL A 505 3.72 -23.60 -25.68
N GLU A 506 5.04 -23.56 -25.48
CA GLU A 506 5.75 -24.49 -24.61
C GLU A 506 5.30 -24.36 -23.15
N PHE A 507 5.14 -23.14 -22.65
CA PHE A 507 4.61 -22.87 -21.31
C PHE A 507 3.21 -23.47 -21.11
N LEU A 508 2.30 -23.25 -22.06
CA LEU A 508 0.94 -23.81 -21.98
C LEU A 508 0.97 -25.34 -22.07
N LYS A 509 1.81 -25.90 -22.93
CA LYS A 509 2.01 -27.35 -23.03
C LYS A 509 2.46 -27.94 -21.70
N GLU A 510 3.45 -27.35 -21.05
CA GLU A 510 3.91 -27.76 -19.73
C GLU A 510 2.77 -27.68 -18.70
N LYS A 511 2.00 -26.58 -18.69
CA LYS A 511 0.88 -26.41 -17.75
C LYS A 511 -0.30 -27.33 -18.02
N ILE A 512 -0.57 -27.70 -19.26
CA ILE A 512 -1.67 -28.61 -19.61
C ILE A 512 -1.31 -30.04 -19.24
N TYR A 513 -0.11 -30.51 -19.59
CA TYR A 513 0.27 -31.93 -19.49
C TYR A 513 1.10 -32.31 -18.26
N SER A 514 1.58 -31.36 -17.45
CA SER A 514 2.34 -31.69 -16.23
C SER A 514 1.42 -32.22 -15.12
N GLU A 515 1.59 -33.49 -14.74
CA GLU A 515 0.86 -34.16 -13.64
C GLU A 515 1.08 -33.49 -12.27
N ASN A 516 2.15 -32.70 -12.10
CA ASN A 516 2.52 -32.07 -10.83
C ASN A 516 2.67 -30.55 -10.95
N ALA A 517 1.64 -29.80 -10.56
CA ALA A 517 1.75 -28.38 -10.26
C ALA A 517 1.48 -28.11 -8.76
N PHE A 518 2.28 -28.73 -7.89
CA PHE A 518 2.52 -28.20 -6.54
C PHE A 518 3.41 -26.94 -6.64
N PRO A 519 3.34 -26.01 -5.67
CA PRO A 519 3.85 -24.66 -5.84
C PRO A 519 5.35 -24.69 -6.14
N PHE A 520 5.73 -23.96 -7.20
CA PHE A 520 7.12 -23.67 -7.50
C PHE A 520 7.85 -23.29 -6.20
N SER A 521 8.92 -24.03 -5.91
CA SER A 521 9.93 -23.66 -4.92
C SER A 521 10.29 -22.19 -5.09
N GLU A 522 10.35 -21.48 -3.96
CA GLU A 522 10.81 -20.10 -3.84
C GLU A 522 12.24 -19.99 -4.38
N VAL A 523 12.38 -19.82 -5.69
CA VAL A 523 13.62 -19.28 -6.26
C VAL A 523 13.53 -17.78 -6.08
N THR A 524 14.15 -17.31 -4.99
CA THR A 524 14.63 -15.94 -4.90
C THR A 524 15.38 -15.64 -6.18
N VAL A 525 14.82 -14.77 -7.02
CA VAL A 525 15.56 -14.12 -8.10
C VAL A 525 16.54 -13.17 -7.42
N GLN A 526 17.69 -13.73 -7.01
CA GLN A 526 18.94 -13.00 -6.96
C GLN A 526 19.39 -12.88 -8.41
N ASP A 527 19.07 -11.75 -9.04
CA ASP A 527 19.84 -11.31 -10.19
C ASP A 527 20.86 -10.27 -9.72
N SER A 528 22.11 -10.74 -9.70
CA SER A 528 23.29 -10.16 -10.36
C SER A 528 23.33 -8.64 -10.55
N ASN A 529 24.26 -8.03 -9.79
CA ASN A 529 24.95 -6.74 -9.97
C ASN A 529 24.11 -5.46 -10.15
#